data_AF-A0A5K1FAE0-F1
#
_entry.id   AF-A0A5K1FAE0-F1
#
_cell.length_a   1.000
_cell.length_b   1.000
_cell.length_c   1.000
_cell.angle_alpha   90.00
_cell.angle_beta   90.00
_cell.angle_gamma   90.00
#
_symmetry.space_group_name_H-M   'P 1'
#
loop_
_entity.id
_entity.type
_entity.pdbx_description
1 polymer ?
#
loop_
_entity_poly.entity_id
_entity_poly.type
_entity_poly.pdbx_seq_one_letter_code
_entity_poly.pdbx_strand_id
1 'polypeptide(L)'
;VGLSGILMAKGTEYTSVDQAYQARNEEHLYGTMLSENLIGVIHDHYVTFYLDMDVDGPDNSFVKVKMVRQDTRPGESPRTSFLKAVREVAQTEKDAQVKLSLYQPYEFHVVNPSKKTRVGNPVGYKVVPAATAASLLDGSDPPQQRGAFTNNQ
;
A
#
# COMPACT_ATOMS: atom_id res chain seq x y z
N VAL A 1 7.63 11.76 -2.97
CA VAL A 1 7.44 12.53 -1.72
C VAL A 1 8.72 12.43 -0.91
N GLY A 2 9.26 13.54 -0.41
CA GLY A 2 10.40 13.53 0.52
C GLY A 2 9.95 14.08 1.88
N LEU A 3 10.44 13.49 2.97
CA LEU A 3 10.15 13.92 4.34
C LEU A 3 11.42 14.46 5.00
N SER A 4 11.30 15.61 5.65
CA SER A 4 12.36 16.30 6.40
C SER A 4 11.68 17.16 7.48
N GLY A 5 12.42 18.07 8.12
CA GLY A 5 11.91 18.97 9.15
C GLY A 5 12.25 18.53 10.57
N ILE A 6 11.39 18.87 11.52
CA ILE A 6 11.61 18.65 12.95
C ILE A 6 10.61 17.60 13.45
N LEU A 7 11.08 16.68 14.29
CA LEU A 7 10.25 15.61 14.86
C LEU A 7 9.19 16.17 15.82
N MET A 8 8.03 15.53 15.83
CA MET A 8 7.04 15.74 16.89
C MET A 8 7.63 15.24 18.21
N ALA A 9 7.82 16.16 19.14
CA ALA A 9 8.46 15.92 20.41
C ALA A 9 7.46 15.92 21.57
N LYS A 10 7.66 14.98 22.49
CA LYS A 10 7.01 14.93 23.80
C LYS A 10 8.07 15.05 24.89
N GLY A 11 7.89 16.02 25.79
CA GLY A 11 8.74 16.18 26.97
C GLY A 11 8.56 15.02 27.95
N THR A 12 9.64 14.63 28.62
CA THR A 12 9.63 13.62 29.69
C THR A 12 10.61 13.99 30.81
N GLU A 13 10.42 13.44 32.00
CA GLU A 13 11.36 13.58 33.12
C GLU A 13 12.61 12.70 32.97
N TYR A 14 12.57 11.72 32.06
CA TYR A 14 13.66 10.77 31.85
C TYR A 14 14.84 11.39 31.10
N THR A 15 16.05 11.11 31.53
CA THR A 15 17.30 11.53 30.89
C THR A 15 18.03 10.39 30.19
N SER A 16 17.65 9.13 30.42
CA SER A 16 18.23 7.97 29.72
C SER A 16 17.21 6.88 29.43
N VAL A 17 17.50 6.09 28.38
CA VAL A 17 16.67 4.96 27.95
C VAL A 17 16.49 3.94 29.09
N ASP A 18 17.55 3.67 29.85
CA ASP A 18 17.49 2.77 31.01
C ASP A 18 16.55 3.30 32.09
N GLN A 19 16.63 4.59 32.42
CA GLN A 19 15.72 5.21 33.39
C GLN A 19 14.27 5.11 32.93
N ALA A 20 14.02 5.36 31.63
CA ALA A 20 12.69 5.29 31.05
C ALA A 20 12.11 3.86 31.10
N TYR A 21 12.92 2.83 30.83
CA TYR A 21 12.48 1.43 30.91
C TYR A 21 12.24 0.96 32.36
N GLN A 22 13.12 1.34 33.29
CA GLN A 22 12.97 0.97 34.71
C GLN A 22 11.77 1.64 35.36
N ALA A 23 11.47 2.90 35.04
CA ALA A 23 10.36 3.65 35.64
C ALA A 23 8.97 3.17 35.20
N ARG A 24 8.87 2.48 34.06
CA ARG A 24 7.58 2.12 33.44
C ARG A 24 7.19 0.65 33.60
N ASN A 25 7.97 -0.19 34.29
CA ASN A 25 7.74 -1.65 34.33
C ASN A 25 7.44 -2.21 32.92
N GLU A 26 8.28 -1.85 31.93
CA GLU A 26 8.12 -2.21 30.51
C GLU A 26 6.94 -1.55 29.76
N GLU A 27 6.14 -0.66 30.36
CA GLU A 27 5.08 0.07 29.65
C GLU A 27 5.63 1.06 28.60
N HIS A 28 5.02 1.02 27.43
CA HIS A 28 5.51 1.62 26.20
C HIS A 28 5.62 3.15 26.27
N LEU A 29 6.77 3.69 25.87
CA LEU A 29 6.99 5.14 25.71
C LEU A 29 6.13 5.78 24.61
N TYR A 30 5.42 4.96 23.83
CA TYR A 30 4.69 5.33 22.61
C TYR A 30 5.56 6.14 21.63
N GLY A 31 6.86 5.87 21.65
CA GLY A 31 7.89 6.68 21.03
C GLY A 31 9.30 6.20 21.37
N THR A 32 10.29 6.84 20.78
CA THR A 32 11.71 6.59 21.02
C THR A 32 12.30 7.75 21.79
N MET A 33 13.12 7.50 22.81
CA MET A 33 13.90 8.58 23.43
C MET A 33 14.95 9.08 22.44
N LEU A 34 14.91 10.38 22.13
CA LEU A 34 15.80 11.01 21.15
C LEU A 34 16.94 11.78 21.80
N SER A 35 16.68 12.30 23.00
CA SER A 35 17.61 13.07 23.82
C SER A 35 17.14 13.03 25.26
N GLU A 36 17.92 13.63 26.15
CA GLU A 36 17.48 13.90 27.52
C GLU A 36 16.14 14.64 27.49
N ASN A 37 15.20 14.17 28.28
CA ASN A 37 13.87 14.75 28.43
C ASN A 37 13.01 14.78 27.16
N LEU A 38 13.39 14.05 26.09
CA LEU A 38 12.75 14.17 24.78
C LEU A 38 12.41 12.81 24.15
N ILE A 39 11.11 12.61 23.87
CA ILE A 39 10.59 11.44 23.17
C ILE A 39 10.06 11.86 21.79
N GLY A 40 10.47 11.17 20.74
CA GLY A 40 9.85 11.22 19.42
C GLY A 40 8.66 10.27 19.36
N VAL A 41 7.46 10.82 19.21
CA VAL A 41 6.21 10.04 19.23
C VAL A 41 6.06 9.24 17.93
N ILE A 42 5.68 7.96 18.02
CA ILE A 42 5.41 7.14 16.83
C ILE A 42 4.19 7.69 16.10
N HIS A 43 4.29 7.82 14.78
CA HIS A 43 3.22 8.29 13.90
C HIS A 43 3.45 7.77 12.48
N ASP A 44 2.40 7.87 11.65
CA ASP A 44 2.42 7.47 10.25
C ASP A 44 2.30 8.68 9.33
N HIS A 45 2.71 8.50 8.07
CA HIS A 45 2.52 9.47 6.99
C HIS A 45 1.73 8.84 5.85
N TYR A 46 0.49 9.29 5.66
CA TYR A 46 -0.33 8.89 4.51
C TYR A 46 -0.51 10.07 3.56
N VAL A 47 -0.36 9.80 2.26
CA VAL A 47 -0.59 10.77 1.18
C VAL A 47 -1.51 10.11 0.16
N THR A 48 -2.57 10.81 -0.22
CA THR A 48 -3.47 10.39 -1.30
C THR A 48 -3.26 11.29 -2.51
N PHE A 49 -3.26 10.68 -3.69
CA PHE A 49 -3.18 11.39 -4.96
C PHE A 49 -4.53 11.26 -5.67
N TYR A 50 -5.02 12.37 -6.18
CA TYR A 50 -6.09 12.36 -7.17
C TYR A 50 -5.44 12.24 -8.56
N LEU A 51 -5.73 11.16 -9.27
CA LEU A 51 -5.24 10.90 -10.61
C LEU A 51 -6.45 10.74 -11.53
N ASP A 52 -6.80 11.82 -12.22
CA ASP A 52 -7.81 11.81 -13.27
C ASP A 52 -7.15 11.35 -14.58
N MET A 53 -7.48 10.14 -15.02
CA MET A 53 -6.74 9.44 -16.06
C MET A 53 -7.60 9.30 -17.32
N ASP A 54 -7.25 10.07 -18.35
CA ASP A 54 -7.82 9.97 -19.70
C ASP A 54 -6.82 9.34 -20.66
N VAL A 55 -6.60 8.03 -20.54
CA VAL A 55 -5.73 7.28 -21.44
C VAL A 55 -6.35 7.26 -22.83
N ASP A 56 -5.81 8.05 -23.75
CA ASP A 56 -6.24 8.10 -25.15
C ASP A 56 -7.76 8.40 -25.29
N GLY A 57 -8.30 9.17 -24.33
CA GLY A 57 -9.71 9.52 -24.16
C GLY A 57 -10.27 9.09 -22.79
N PRO A 58 -11.51 9.52 -22.45
CA PRO A 58 -12.09 9.34 -21.12
C PRO A 58 -12.69 7.95 -20.84
N ASP A 59 -12.97 7.17 -21.89
CA ASP A 59 -13.57 5.84 -21.74
C ASP A 59 -12.49 4.82 -21.36
N ASN A 60 -12.18 4.74 -20.06
CA ASN A 60 -11.12 3.89 -19.51
C ASN A 60 -11.67 2.77 -18.63
N SER A 61 -10.80 1.80 -18.32
CA SER A 61 -11.10 0.71 -17.40
C SER A 61 -9.90 0.43 -16.49
N PHE A 62 -10.19 0.15 -15.22
CA PHE A 62 -9.20 -0.33 -14.27
C PHE A 62 -9.08 -1.86 -14.36
N VAL A 63 -7.86 -2.36 -14.54
CA VAL A 63 -7.56 -3.78 -14.72
C VAL A 63 -6.55 -4.22 -13.68
N LYS A 64 -6.92 -5.20 -12.87
CA LYS A 64 -6.03 -5.91 -11.96
C LYS A 64 -5.46 -7.12 -12.70
N VAL A 65 -4.15 -7.19 -12.84
CA VAL A 65 -3.46 -8.34 -13.45
C VAL A 65 -2.89 -9.20 -12.33
N LYS A 66 -3.63 -10.24 -11.96
CA LYS A 66 -3.24 -11.19 -10.91
C LYS A 66 -2.14 -12.11 -11.40
N MET A 67 -1.05 -12.20 -10.65
CA MET A 67 0.01 -13.16 -10.92
C MET A 67 -0.23 -14.42 -10.08
N VAL A 68 -0.43 -15.56 -10.74
CA VAL A 68 -0.75 -16.84 -10.09
C VAL A 68 0.22 -17.92 -10.52
N ARG A 69 0.47 -18.88 -9.61
CA ARG A 69 1.14 -20.13 -9.96
C ARG A 69 0.15 -21.03 -10.71
N GLN A 70 0.55 -21.55 -11.86
CA GLN A 70 -0.13 -22.64 -12.53
C GLN A 70 0.74 -23.90 -12.43
N ASP A 71 0.19 -24.93 -11.81
CA ASP A 71 0.83 -26.24 -11.70
C ASP A 71 0.70 -27.01 -13.03
N THR A 72 1.73 -27.79 -13.37
CA THR A 72 1.72 -28.65 -14.57
C THR A 72 1.08 -29.98 -14.27
N ARG A 73 0.58 -30.66 -15.31
CA ARG A 73 0.08 -32.03 -15.21
C ARG A 73 1.24 -33.04 -15.23
N PRO A 74 1.06 -34.24 -14.65
CA PRO A 74 2.05 -35.31 -14.78
C PRO A 74 2.40 -35.59 -16.24
N GLY A 75 3.69 -35.57 -16.57
CA GLY A 75 4.22 -35.82 -17.93
C GLY A 75 4.14 -34.64 -18.91
N GLU A 76 3.51 -33.51 -18.54
CA GLU A 76 3.41 -32.32 -19.41
C GLU A 76 4.75 -31.59 -19.55
N SER A 77 5.50 -31.49 -18.46
CA SER A 77 6.77 -30.76 -18.40
C SER A 77 7.69 -31.33 -17.31
N PRO A 78 9.01 -31.25 -17.48
CA PRO A 78 9.96 -31.47 -16.36
C PRO A 78 9.78 -30.45 -15.22
N ARG A 79 9.17 -29.29 -15.51
CA ARG A 79 8.83 -28.28 -14.50
C ARG A 79 7.51 -28.67 -13.82
N THR A 80 7.41 -28.38 -12.52
CA THR A 80 6.19 -28.63 -11.72
C THR A 80 5.17 -27.49 -11.80
N SER A 81 5.60 -26.29 -12.20
CA SER A 81 4.73 -25.11 -12.31
C SER A 81 5.38 -23.96 -13.09
N PHE A 82 4.55 -22.98 -13.46
CA PHE A 82 4.92 -21.72 -14.09
C PHE A 82 4.08 -20.54 -13.58
N LEU A 83 4.48 -19.32 -13.94
CA LEU A 83 3.75 -18.10 -13.62
C LEU A 83 2.72 -17.79 -14.71
N LYS A 84 1.50 -17.45 -14.31
CA LYS A 84 0.42 -17.04 -15.19
C LYS A 84 -0.15 -15.70 -14.75
N ALA A 85 -0.46 -14.85 -15.73
CA ALA A 85 -1.22 -13.62 -15.52
C ALA A 85 -2.70 -13.86 -15.80
N VAL A 86 -3.57 -13.41 -14.88
CA VAL A 86 -5.04 -13.39 -15.05
C VAL A 86 -5.50 -11.94 -14.98
N ARG A 87 -6.19 -11.47 -16.01
CA ARG A 87 -6.67 -10.08 -16.09
C ARG A 87 -8.10 -10.00 -15.59
N GLU A 88 -8.35 -9.11 -14.63
CA GLU A 88 -9.66 -8.86 -14.03
C GLU A 88 -10.01 -7.39 -14.22
N VAL A 89 -11.08 -7.10 -14.96
CA VAL A 89 -11.59 -5.73 -15.15
C VAL A 89 -12.52 -5.41 -14.00
N ALA A 90 -12.23 -4.35 -13.24
CA ALA A 90 -13.13 -3.88 -12.19
C ALA A 90 -14.44 -3.38 -12.83
N GLN A 91 -15.58 -3.94 -12.44
CA GLN A 91 -16.90 -3.55 -12.97
C GLN A 91 -17.54 -2.46 -12.13
N THR A 92 -17.16 -2.38 -10.86
CA THR A 92 -17.68 -1.41 -9.89
C THR A 92 -16.55 -0.74 -9.13
N GLU A 93 -16.84 0.38 -8.48
CA GLU A 93 -15.90 1.04 -7.56
C GLU A 93 -15.42 0.11 -6.45
N LYS A 94 -16.29 -0.80 -5.98
CA LYS A 94 -15.94 -1.76 -4.94
C LYS A 94 -14.89 -2.75 -5.41
N ASP A 95 -14.96 -3.19 -6.66
CA ASP A 95 -13.97 -4.08 -7.28
C ASP A 95 -12.60 -3.40 -7.48
N ALA A 96 -12.61 -2.07 -7.58
CA ALA A 96 -11.41 -1.25 -7.75
C ALA A 96 -10.67 -0.94 -6.43
N GLN A 97 -11.28 -1.23 -5.27
CA GLN A 97 -10.59 -1.10 -3.98
C GLN A 97 -9.48 -2.17 -3.87
N VAL A 98 -8.24 -1.72 -3.64
CA VAL A 98 -7.06 -2.60 -3.56
C VAL A 98 -6.49 -2.63 -2.15
N LYS A 99 -6.14 -3.84 -1.70
CA LYS A 99 -5.26 -4.06 -0.55
C LYS A 99 -4.04 -4.81 -1.04
N LEU A 100 -2.87 -4.17 -0.97
CA LEU A 100 -1.64 -4.78 -1.48
C LEU A 100 -1.28 -6.03 -0.64
N SER A 101 -0.83 -7.08 -1.32
CA SER A 101 -0.41 -8.33 -0.68
C SER A 101 0.81 -8.91 -1.38
N LEU A 102 1.84 -9.25 -0.59
CA LEU A 102 3.03 -9.95 -1.10
C LEU A 102 2.71 -11.39 -1.52
N TYR A 103 1.67 -12.00 -0.94
CA TYR A 103 1.25 -13.37 -1.25
C TYR A 103 0.19 -13.45 -2.35
N GLN A 104 -0.43 -12.31 -2.70
CA GLN A 104 -1.35 -12.18 -3.83
C GLN A 104 -0.92 -10.99 -4.69
N PRO A 105 0.17 -11.13 -5.47
CA PRO A 105 0.69 -10.03 -6.27
C PRO A 105 -0.23 -9.69 -7.45
N TYR A 106 -0.47 -8.39 -7.64
CA TYR A 106 -1.19 -7.83 -8.78
C TYR A 106 -0.37 -6.72 -9.44
N GLU A 107 -0.58 -6.53 -10.73
CA GLU A 107 -0.32 -5.27 -11.39
C GLU A 107 -1.61 -4.48 -11.55
N PHE A 108 -1.52 -3.15 -11.53
CA PHE A 108 -2.66 -2.25 -11.62
C PHE A 108 -2.53 -1.42 -12.89
N HIS A 109 -3.49 -1.57 -13.80
CA HIS A 109 -3.45 -0.93 -15.10
C HIS A 109 -4.69 -0.07 -15.28
N VAL A 110 -4.51 1.14 -15.82
CA VAL A 110 -5.60 1.94 -16.39
C VAL A 110 -5.44 1.86 -17.90
N VAL A 111 -6.46 1.36 -18.59
CA VAL A 111 -6.40 1.08 -20.02
C VAL A 111 -7.59 1.70 -20.75
N ASN A 112 -7.39 2.00 -22.03
CA ASN A 112 -8.49 2.27 -22.94
C ASN A 112 -8.81 1.01 -23.75
N PRO A 113 -9.97 0.36 -23.52
CA PRO A 113 -10.29 -0.90 -24.19
C PRO A 113 -10.60 -0.73 -25.68
N SER A 114 -10.98 0.48 -26.12
CA SER A 114 -11.34 0.79 -27.51
C SER A 114 -10.14 1.12 -28.40
N LYS A 115 -9.00 1.49 -27.79
CA LYS A 115 -7.77 1.87 -28.48
C LYS A 115 -6.71 0.79 -28.33
N LYS A 116 -6.24 0.25 -29.45
CA LYS A 116 -5.33 -0.89 -29.47
C LYS A 116 -4.04 -0.55 -30.20
N THR A 117 -2.94 -1.08 -29.68
CA THR A 117 -1.66 -1.13 -30.38
C THR A 117 -1.75 -1.96 -31.65
N ARG A 118 -0.75 -1.87 -32.53
CA ARG A 118 -0.68 -2.62 -33.80
C ARG A 118 -0.87 -4.14 -33.63
N VAL A 119 -0.47 -4.71 -32.50
CA VAL A 119 -0.59 -6.15 -32.21
C VAL A 119 -1.86 -6.51 -31.42
N GLY A 120 -2.74 -5.54 -31.16
CA GLY A 120 -4.08 -5.78 -30.59
C GLY A 120 -4.20 -5.60 -29.06
N ASN A 121 -3.12 -5.26 -28.35
CA ASN A 121 -3.20 -4.95 -26.91
C ASN A 121 -3.84 -3.58 -26.68
N PRO A 122 -4.75 -3.41 -25.70
CA PRO A 122 -5.22 -2.11 -25.27
C PRO A 122 -4.06 -1.19 -24.87
N VAL A 123 -4.15 0.09 -25.22
CA VAL A 123 -3.21 1.11 -24.72
C VAL A 123 -3.49 1.38 -23.25
N GLY A 124 -2.46 1.74 -22.48
CA GLY A 124 -2.60 1.85 -21.03
C GLY A 124 -1.35 2.34 -20.31
N TYR A 125 -1.54 2.73 -19.06
CA TYR A 125 -0.47 2.98 -18.09
C TYR A 125 -0.59 1.98 -16.93
N LYS A 126 0.56 1.60 -16.38
CA LYS A 126 0.65 0.79 -15.17
C LYS A 126 0.95 1.69 -13.98
N VAL A 127 0.14 1.57 -12.93
CA VAL A 127 0.43 2.16 -11.62
C VAL A 127 1.35 1.19 -10.88
N VAL A 128 2.56 1.66 -10.56
CA VAL A 128 3.57 0.88 -9.83
C VAL A 128 3.69 1.47 -8.42
N PRO A 129 3.06 0.87 -7.40
CA PRO A 129 3.18 1.35 -6.04
C PRO A 129 4.61 1.16 -5.53
N ALA A 130 5.12 2.16 -4.80
CA ALA A 130 6.33 2.02 -4.01
C ALA A 130 6.04 1.25 -2.71
N ALA A 131 7.08 1.01 -1.90
CA ALA A 131 6.89 0.50 -0.55
C ALA A 131 5.95 1.42 0.25
N THR A 132 4.94 0.83 0.89
CA THR A 132 3.90 1.54 1.64
C THR A 132 3.39 0.66 2.79
N ALA A 133 2.53 1.21 3.64
CA ALA A 133 1.89 0.52 4.75
C ALA A 133 0.36 0.70 4.72
N ALA A 134 -0.36 -0.26 5.27
CA ALA A 134 -1.78 -0.08 5.59
C ALA A 134 -1.91 0.67 6.94
N SER A 135 -3.06 1.31 7.18
CA SER A 135 -3.35 1.84 8.52
C SER A 135 -3.41 0.71 9.55
N LEU A 136 -2.79 0.96 10.70
CA LEU A 136 -2.82 0.07 11.87
C LEU A 136 -3.89 0.46 12.89
N LEU A 137 -4.58 1.59 12.69
CA LEU A 137 -5.66 2.03 13.57
C LEU A 137 -6.89 1.13 13.41
N ASP A 138 -7.63 0.95 14.51
CA ASP A 138 -8.91 0.28 14.48
C ASP A 138 -9.90 1.03 13.57
N GLY A 139 -10.69 0.31 12.79
CA GLY A 139 -11.63 0.92 11.83
C GLY A 139 -12.75 1.74 12.48
N SER A 140 -13.02 1.52 13.77
CA SER A 140 -13.98 2.29 14.55
C SER A 140 -13.36 3.50 15.28
N ASP A 141 -12.02 3.61 15.29
CA ASP A 141 -11.32 4.73 15.92
C ASP A 141 -11.63 6.05 15.17
N PRO A 142 -12.07 7.14 15.85
CA PRO A 142 -12.47 8.37 15.18
C PRO A 142 -11.44 8.97 14.20
N PRO A 143 -10.12 8.95 14.46
CA PRO A 143 -9.11 9.35 13.47
C PRO A 143 -9.14 8.50 12.20
N GLN A 144 -9.32 7.18 12.33
CA GLN A 144 -9.39 6.27 11.18
C GLN A 144 -10.70 6.42 10.40
N GLN A 145 -11.83 6.67 11.08
CA GLN A 145 -13.09 6.97 10.41
C GLN A 145 -12.99 8.25 9.57
N ARG A 146 -12.35 9.29 10.11
CA ARG A 146 -12.10 10.54 9.38
C ARG A 146 -11.05 10.36 8.27
N GLY A 147 -10.08 9.49 8.49
CA GLY A 147 -9.01 9.13 7.56
C GLY A 147 -9.31 7.92 6.68
N ALA A 148 -10.58 7.53 6.51
CA ALA A 148 -10.96 6.24 5.92
C ALA A 148 -10.48 6.02 4.47
N PHE A 149 -10.01 7.07 3.79
CA PHE A 149 -9.33 6.96 2.49
C PHE A 149 -8.05 6.12 2.57
N THR A 150 -7.45 5.93 3.75
CA THR A 150 -6.26 5.08 3.97
C THR A 150 -6.57 3.58 4.13
N ASN A 151 -7.86 3.20 4.11
CA ASN A 151 -8.28 1.80 4.27
C ASN A 151 -7.87 0.89 3.11
N ASN A 152 -7.55 1.48 1.96
CA ASN A 152 -7.12 0.81 0.73
C ASN A 152 -5.92 1.57 0.14
N GLN A 153 -5.14 0.90 -0.72
CA GLN A 153 -4.01 1.49 -1.44
C GLN A 153 -4.36 1.77 -2.90
#